data_AF-A0A0L6TWL2-F1
#
_entry.id   AF-A0A0L6TWL2-F1
#
_cell.length_a   1.000
_cell.length_b   1.000
_cell.length_c   1.000
_cell.angle_alpha   90.00
_cell.angle_beta   90.00
_cell.angle_gamma   90.00
#
_symmetry.space_group_name_H-M   'P 1'
#
loop_
_entity.id
_entity.type
_entity.pdbx_description
1 polymer ?
#
loop_
_entity_poly.entity_id
_entity_poly.type
_entity_poly.pdbx_seq_one_letter_code
_entity_poly.pdbx_strand_id
1 'polypeptide(L)' 'MTLGDWMITLLLLFIPIVNIVMLIIWSVDSSTNENKKHFAWAYLIYMAIGVVVSIIFSSILISVILAAMSSMNY' A
#
# COMPACT_ATOMS: atom_id res chain seq x y z
N MET A 1 -12.25 -9.37 -17.69
CA MET A 1 -11.26 -8.28 -17.68
C MET A 1 -10.23 -8.53 -18.76
N THR A 2 -9.91 -7.51 -19.54
CA THR A 2 -8.87 -7.51 -20.58
C THR A 2 -7.59 -6.83 -20.09
N LEU A 3 -6.52 -6.88 -20.88
CA LEU A 3 -5.29 -6.12 -20.59
C LEU A 3 -5.55 -4.62 -20.46
N GLY A 4 -6.41 -4.05 -21.32
CA GLY A 4 -6.77 -2.63 -21.27
C GLY A 4 -7.43 -2.23 -19.94
N ASP A 5 -8.31 -3.09 -19.41
CA ASP A 5 -8.95 -2.85 -18.11
C ASP A 5 -7.92 -2.81 -16.98
N TRP A 6 -6.89 -3.66 -17.04
CA TRP A 6 -5.80 -3.67 -16.07
C TRP A 6 -4.91 -2.44 -16.19
N MET A 7 -4.60 -1.99 -17.41
CA MET A 7 -3.83 -0.75 -17.62
C MET A 7 -4.52 0.46 -16.98
N ILE A 8 -5.84 0.60 -17.17
CA ILE A 8 -6.61 1.68 -16.55
C ILE A 8 -6.67 1.50 -15.02
N THR A 9 -6.87 0.27 -14.55
CA THR A 9 -6.90 -0.05 -13.11
C THR A 9 -5.59 0.38 -12.44
N LEU A 10 -4.43 -0.01 -13.00
CA LEU A 10 -3.12 0.36 -12.47
C LEU A 10 -2.85 1.87 -12.57
N LEU A 11 -3.30 2.53 -13.64
CA LEU A 11 -3.20 3.99 -13.77
C LEU A 11 -3.90 4.73 -12.62
N LEU A 12 -5.11 4.29 -12.26
CA LEU A 12 -5.85 4.86 -11.12
C LEU A 12 -5.13 4.64 -9.78
N LEU A 13 -4.42 3.51 -9.64
CA LEU A 13 -3.65 3.22 -8.43
C LEU A 13 -2.37 4.07 -8.30
N PHE A 14 -1.85 4.68 -9.36
CA PHE A 14 -0.71 5.58 -9.23
C PHE A 14 -1.07 6.94 -8.61
N ILE A 15 -2.36 7.29 -8.60
CA ILE A 15 -2.84 8.54 -7.99
C ILE A 15 -3.13 8.25 -6.51
N PRO A 16 -2.42 8.87 -5.54
CA PRO A 16 -2.44 8.42 -4.14
C PRO A 16 -3.83 8.37 -3.49
N ILE A 17 -4.63 9.41 -3.67
CA ILE A 17 -5.97 9.50 -3.06
C ILE A 17 -6.95 8.59 -3.80
N VAL A 18 -6.90 8.59 -5.13
CA VAL A 18 -7.79 7.79 -5.98
C VAL A 18 -7.52 6.30 -5.80
N ASN A 19 -6.26 5.90 -5.57
CA ASN A 19 -5.86 4.53 -5.27
C ASN A 19 -6.72 3.95 -4.14
N ILE A 20 -6.68 4.57 -2.96
CA ILE A 20 -7.37 4.05 -1.78
C ILE A 20 -8.89 4.07 -1.98
N VAL A 21 -9.44 5.17 -2.51
CA VAL A 21 -10.88 5.30 -2.73
C VAL A 21 -11.39 4.24 -3.72
N MET A 22 -10.72 4.06 -4.86
CA MET A 22 -11.12 3.09 -5.87
C MET A 22 -11.00 1.66 -5.37
N LEU A 23 -9.95 1.33 -4.60
CA LEU A 23 -9.81 0.02 -3.98
C LEU A 23 -10.95 -0.28 -3.01
N ILE A 24 -11.35 0.70 -2.18
CA ILE A 24 -12.49 0.52 -1.28
C ILE A 24 -13.77 0.28 -2.10
N ILE A 25 -14.05 1.11 -3.11
CA ILE A 25 -15.23 0.95 -3.97
C ILE A 25 -15.25 -0.44 -4.61
N TRP A 26 -14.16 -0.86 -5.26
CA TRP A 26 -14.05 -2.17 -5.90
C TRP A 26 -14.16 -3.34 -4.92
N SER A 27 -13.77 -3.13 -3.66
CA SER A 27 -13.83 -4.16 -2.62
C SER A 27 -15.26 -4.41 -2.09
N VAL A 28 -16.15 -3.42 -2.18
CA VAL A 28 -17.51 -3.50 -1.59
C VAL A 28 -18.62 -3.56 -2.62
N ASP A 29 -18.43 -2.94 -3.78
CA ASP A 29 -19.44 -2.86 -4.83
C ASP A 29 -19.77 -4.25 -5.40
N SER A 30 -21.06 -4.53 -5.57
CA SER A 30 -21.59 -5.78 -6.13
C SER A 30 -21.49 -5.82 -7.66
N SER A 31 -21.35 -4.65 -8.31
CA SER A 31 -21.21 -4.55 -9.77
C SER A 31 -19.75 -4.71 -10.25
N THR A 32 -18.79 -4.69 -9.32
CA THR A 32 -17.37 -4.85 -9.65
C THR A 32 -17.07 -6.30 -10.04
N ASN A 33 -16.33 -6.49 -11.14
CA ASN A 33 -15.87 -7.80 -11.58
C ASN A 33 -15.11 -8.54 -10.47
N GLU A 34 -15.40 -9.83 -10.28
CA GLU A 34 -14.87 -10.65 -9.18
C GLU A 34 -13.33 -10.64 -9.10
N ASN A 35 -12.63 -10.72 -10.24
CA ASN A 35 -11.16 -10.70 -10.26
C ASN A 35 -10.61 -9.36 -9.77
N LYS A 36 -11.27 -8.24 -10.12
CA LYS A 36 -10.88 -6.90 -9.65
C LYS A 36 -11.19 -6.73 -8.16
N LYS A 37 -12.31 -7.28 -7.69
CA LYS A 37 -12.72 -7.23 -6.28
C LYS A 37 -11.74 -7.99 -5.39
N HIS A 38 -11.36 -9.21 -5.76
CA HIS A 38 -10.35 -9.98 -5.03
C HIS A 38 -8.98 -9.30 -5.04
N PHE A 39 -8.59 -8.70 -6.17
CA PHE A 39 -7.39 -7.87 -6.25
C PHE A 39 -7.45 -6.69 -5.28
N ALA A 40 -8.58 -5.99 -5.20
CA ALA A 40 -8.74 -4.85 -4.31
C ALA A 40 -8.62 -5.26 -2.82
N TRP A 41 -9.25 -6.37 -2.42
CA TRP A 41 -9.08 -6.93 -1.07
C TRP A 41 -7.62 -7.30 -0.79
N ALA A 42 -6.95 -8.00 -1.70
CA ALA A 42 -5.54 -8.37 -1.53
C ALA A 42 -4.66 -7.13 -1.38
N TYR A 43 -4.85 -6.12 -2.22
CA TYR A 43 -4.05 -4.89 -2.20
C TYR A 43 -4.25 -4.11 -0.89
N LEU A 44 -5.50 -3.99 -0.39
CA LEU A 44 -5.79 -3.36 0.90
C LEU A 44 -5.10 -4.08 2.07
N ILE A 45 -5.11 -5.41 2.07
CA ILE A 45 -4.42 -6.23 3.08
C ILE A 45 -2.90 -6.00 3.00
N TYR A 46 -2.31 -6.04 1.81
CA TYR A 46 -0.88 -5.77 1.63
C TYR A 46 -0.49 -4.34 2.00
N MET A 47 -1.35 -3.35 1.78
CA MET A 47 -1.10 -1.98 2.28
C MET A 47 -1.06 -1.95 3.81
N ALA A 48 -2.02 -2.58 4.48
CA ALA A 48 -2.03 -2.65 5.94
C ALA A 48 -0.78 -3.35 6.50
N ILE A 49 -0.38 -4.48 5.89
CA ILE A 49 0.86 -5.18 6.23
C ILE A 49 2.08 -4.27 5.99
N GLY A 50 2.13 -3.59 4.84
CA GLY A 50 3.21 -2.69 4.48
C GLY A 50 3.39 -1.55 5.49
N VAL A 51 2.30 -0.97 6.00
CA VAL A 51 2.34 0.04 7.05
C VAL A 51 2.99 -0.53 8.32
N VAL A 52 2.53 -1.69 8.79
CA VAL A 52 3.11 -2.33 10.00
C VAL A 52 4.59 -2.62 9.83
N VAL A 53 4.98 -3.20 8.69
CA VAL A 53 6.40 -3.49 8.37
C VAL A 53 7.23 -2.21 8.32
N SER A 54 6.70 -1.13 7.72
CA SER A 54 7.42 0.14 7.62
C SER A 54 7.67 0.79 8.98
N ILE A 55 6.73 0.67 9.92
CA ILE A 55 6.89 1.16 11.30
C ILE A 55 8.00 0.39 12.01
N ILE A 56 8.01 -0.94 11.89
CA ILE A 56 9.05 -1.79 12.50
C ILE A 56 10.42 -1.42 11.92
N PHE A 57 10.56 -1.39 10.60
CA PHE A 57 11.84 -1.05 9.95
C PHE A 57 12.32 0.36 10.28
N SER A 58 11.43 1.36 10.22
CA SER A 58 11.80 2.74 10.55
C SER A 58 12.23 2.88 12.01
N SER A 59 11.58 2.19 12.96
CA SER A 59 11.98 2.20 14.37
C SER A 59 13.40 1.65 14.60
N ILE A 60 13.77 0.59 13.87
CA ILE A 60 15.10 0.00 13.91
C ILE A 60 16.11 0.98 13.30
N LEU A 61 15.82 1.55 12.13
CA LEU A 61 16.70 2.51 11.46
C LEU A 61 16.96 3.75 12.31
N ILE A 62 15.91 4.33 12.90
CA ILE A 62 16.04 5.48 13.81
C ILE A 62 16.93 5.12 15.00
N SER A 63 16.75 3.94 15.60
CA SER A 63 17.57 3.49 16.74
C SER A 63 19.05 3.38 16.37
N VAL A 64 19.36 2.84 15.19
CA VAL A 64 20.74 2.73 14.69
C VAL A 64 21.34 4.12 14.45
N ILE A 65 20.59 5.05 13.85
CA ILE A 65 21.05 6.41 13.60
C ILE A 65 21.33 7.14 14.92
N LEU A 66 20.42 7.04 15.90
CA LEU A 66 20.60 7.66 17.21
C LEU A 66 21.81 7.09 17.96
N ALA A 67 22.03 5.78 17.90
CA ALA A 67 23.22 5.15 18.47
C ALA A 67 24.51 5.70 17.84
N ALA A 68 24.56 5.79 16.50
CA ALA A 68 25.69 6.36 15.78
C ALA A 68 25.93 7.84 16.17
N MET A 69 24.88 8.65 16.21
CA MET A 69 24.97 10.06 16.64
C MET A 69 25.48 10.21 18.08
N SER A 70 25.06 9.32 18.99
CA SER A 70 25.53 9.35 20.37
C SER A 70 27.03 9.06 20.49
N SER A 71 27.57 8.18 19.64
CA SER A 71 29.01 7.87 19.62
C SER A 71 29.89 9.01 19.10
N MET A 72 29.32 10.00 18.42
CA MET A 72 30.05 11.16 17.90
C MET A 72 30.13 12.33 18.89
N ASN A 73 29.30 12.34 19.94
CA ASN A 73 29.21 13.42 20.92
C ASN A 73 30.08 13.20 22.18
N TYR A 74 31.08 12.30 22.10
CA TYR A 74 32.11 12.09 23.11
C TYR A 74 33.49 12.44 22.56
#